data_AF-A0A7Y5BAD0-F1
#
_entry.id   AF-A0A7Y5BAD0-F1
#
_cell.length_a   1.000
_cell.length_b   1.000
_cell.length_c   1.000
_cell.angle_alpha   90.00
_cell.angle_beta   90.00
_cell.angle_gamma   90.00
#
_symmetry.space_group_name_H-M   'P 1'
#
loop_
_entity.id
_entity.type
_entity.pdbx_description
1 polymer ?
#
loop_
_entity_poly.entity_id
_entity_poly.type
_entity_poly.pdbx_seq_one_letter_code
_entity_poly.pdbx_strand_id
1 'polypeptide(L)'
;MKLNTFILFLLIFGLGFGAGFIFSGRLTNKKIAEVKRRQTPAGFKDEIYKYIKPDDAQKKYLDSVIADYIPKIKKENEIRQEYQKMLRDSMFAQIQMMLDNKQKNKFKKYKETVLTSKDDRKINKNDTLDFVQKRKKKYEKFKENLTIEQQQRLDSAIERRKRDLQNPELKRQIWQYTKQNILPVMQKYRLQFEEELSDDEKEIIKNLVAKRKEYRSEIIQSQLEDESINKNSQLKEFYLEARTELMPIYNNHKTSLEKIATELAPYRQTWEKDINEIKSKYIENFKPSTQKPQKVKEKNIIDFLLINVKPLQKKRRLNR
;
A
#
# COMPACT_ATOMS: atom_id res chain seq x y z
N MET A 1 63.93 15.02 19.05
CA MET A 1 63.37 15.96 18.04
C MET A 1 62.35 15.36 17.06
N LYS A 2 62.30 14.03 16.80
CA LYS A 2 61.43 13.46 15.75
C LYS A 2 59.93 13.35 16.08
N LEU A 3 59.56 13.25 17.36
CA LEU A 3 58.16 13.08 17.78
C LEU A 3 57.32 14.35 17.60
N ASN A 4 57.88 15.52 17.92
CA ASN A 4 57.17 16.80 17.85
C ASN A 4 56.85 17.19 16.39
N THR A 5 57.74 16.87 15.44
CA THR A 5 57.51 17.13 14.02
C THR A 5 56.41 16.25 13.43
N PHE A 6 56.31 14.98 13.88
CA PHE A 6 55.26 14.06 13.45
C PHE A 6 53.88 14.47 13.97
N ILE A 7 53.79 14.93 15.24
CA ILE A 7 52.54 15.45 15.81
C ILE A 7 52.07 16.70 15.07
N LEU A 8 52.99 17.61 14.75
CA LEU A 8 52.67 18.82 13.98
C LEU A 8 52.14 18.46 12.57
N PHE A 9 52.73 17.47 11.91
CA PHE A 9 52.30 17.00 10.60
C PHE A 9 50.89 16.38 10.66
N LEU A 10 50.60 15.55 11.67
CA LEU A 10 49.26 14.99 11.90
C LEU A 10 48.22 16.07 12.19
N LEU A 11 48.58 17.13 12.91
CA LEU A 11 47.70 18.26 13.20
C LEU A 11 47.36 19.04 11.93
N ILE A 12 48.35 19.36 11.10
CA ILE A 12 48.14 20.05 9.82
C ILE A 12 47.32 19.18 8.86
N PHE A 13 47.62 17.88 8.79
CA PHE A 13 46.88 16.94 7.93
C PHE A 13 45.43 16.76 8.41
N GLY A 14 45.21 16.63 9.72
CA GLY A 14 43.87 16.53 10.32
C GLY A 14 43.04 17.80 10.11
N LEU A 15 43.64 18.98 10.25
CA LEU A 15 42.96 20.26 10.03
C LEU A 15 42.66 20.49 8.54
N GLY A 16 43.61 20.20 7.64
CA GLY A 16 43.42 20.34 6.20
C GLY A 16 42.38 19.38 5.64
N PHE A 17 42.44 18.10 6.03
CA PHE A 17 41.48 17.08 5.60
C PHE A 17 40.10 17.31 6.20
N GLY A 18 40.02 17.65 7.50
CA GLY A 18 38.77 17.96 8.18
C GLY A 18 38.05 19.16 7.58
N ALA A 19 38.78 20.26 7.30
CA ALA A 19 38.22 21.42 6.63
C ALA A 19 37.75 21.08 5.20
N GLY A 20 38.58 20.38 4.42
CA GLY A 20 38.22 19.94 3.07
C GLY A 20 36.95 19.07 3.02
N PHE A 21 36.78 18.17 3.98
CA PHE A 21 35.59 17.32 4.08
C PHE A 21 34.32 18.10 4.43
N ILE A 22 34.41 19.08 5.35
CA ILE A 22 33.26 19.91 5.73
C ILE A 22 32.83 20.82 4.57
N PHE A 23 33.77 21.45 3.87
CA PHE A 23 33.46 22.33 2.74
C PHE A 23 32.92 21.55 1.53
N SER A 24 33.54 20.41 1.17
CA SER A 24 33.05 19.55 0.09
C SER A 24 31.68 18.95 0.40
N GLY A 25 31.44 18.53 1.65
CA GLY A 25 30.13 18.05 2.11
C GLY A 25 29.04 19.11 2.01
N ARG A 26 29.33 20.36 2.41
CA ARG A 26 28.39 21.48 2.29
C ARG A 26 28.06 21.83 0.83
N LEU A 27 29.06 21.86 -0.06
CA LEU A 27 28.86 22.11 -1.49
C LEU A 27 28.02 21.00 -2.14
N THR A 28 28.31 19.75 -1.82
CA THR A 28 27.57 18.59 -2.32
C THR A 28 26.12 18.60 -1.84
N ASN A 29 25.89 18.90 -0.57
CA ASN A 29 24.53 19.03 -0.02
C ASN A 29 23.75 20.17 -0.68
N LYS A 30 24.38 21.33 -0.94
CA LYS A 30 23.73 22.43 -1.67
C LYS A 30 23.34 22.02 -3.08
N LYS A 31 24.25 21.41 -3.85
CA LYS A 31 23.97 20.92 -5.22
C LYS A 31 22.85 19.88 -5.22
N ILE A 32 22.87 18.92 -4.29
CA ILE A 32 21.82 17.89 -4.18
C ILE A 32 20.48 18.51 -3.78
N ALA A 33 20.47 19.45 -2.83
CA ALA A 33 19.26 20.14 -2.40
C ALA A 33 18.64 20.95 -3.55
N GLU A 34 19.48 21.60 -4.36
CA GLU A 34 19.06 22.34 -5.53
C GLU A 34 18.45 21.41 -6.59
N VAL A 35 19.12 20.31 -6.94
CA VAL A 35 18.59 19.31 -7.87
C VAL A 35 17.27 18.73 -7.35
N LYS A 36 17.19 18.39 -6.06
CA LYS A 36 15.94 17.92 -5.43
C LYS A 36 14.83 18.94 -5.50
N ARG A 37 15.14 20.24 -5.27
CA ARG A 37 14.17 21.32 -5.38
C ARG A 37 13.61 21.39 -6.80
N ARG A 38 14.47 21.39 -7.83
CA ARG A 38 14.06 21.43 -9.25
C ARG A 38 13.18 20.24 -9.66
N GLN A 39 13.35 19.09 -9.02
CA GLN A 39 12.52 17.90 -9.23
C GLN A 39 11.12 17.98 -8.57
N THR A 40 10.86 19.01 -7.74
CA THR A 40 9.53 19.24 -7.18
C THR A 40 8.71 20.16 -8.09
N PRO A 41 7.37 20.02 -8.13
CA PRO A 41 6.51 20.93 -8.91
C PRO A 41 6.71 22.41 -8.54
N ALA A 42 6.96 22.70 -7.26
CA ALA A 42 7.22 24.06 -6.79
C ALA A 42 8.58 24.59 -7.29
N GLY A 43 9.65 23.79 -7.21
CA GLY A 43 10.96 24.24 -7.71
C GLY A 43 11.01 24.36 -9.23
N PHE A 44 10.32 23.49 -9.95
CA PHE A 44 10.15 23.62 -11.40
C PHE A 44 9.39 24.91 -11.76
N LYS A 45 8.29 25.20 -11.05
CA LYS A 45 7.55 26.46 -11.19
C LYS A 45 8.44 27.68 -10.95
N ASP A 46 9.17 27.70 -9.83
CA ASP A 46 10.07 28.79 -9.46
C ASP A 46 11.13 29.03 -10.56
N GLU A 47 11.70 27.94 -11.09
CA GLU A 47 12.72 28.00 -12.13
C GLU A 47 12.14 28.56 -13.43
N ILE A 48 10.99 28.06 -13.89
CA ILE A 48 10.30 28.61 -15.06
C ILE A 48 10.04 30.10 -14.86
N TYR A 49 9.40 30.48 -13.74
CA TYR A 49 9.00 31.87 -13.50
C TYR A 49 10.20 32.82 -13.46
N LYS A 50 11.36 32.35 -12.97
CA LYS A 50 12.61 33.11 -12.98
C LYS A 50 13.08 33.45 -14.40
N TYR A 51 12.94 32.53 -15.35
CA TYR A 51 13.45 32.70 -16.72
C TYR A 51 12.46 33.41 -17.64
N ILE A 52 11.20 32.97 -17.65
CA ILE A 52 10.20 33.49 -18.62
C ILE A 52 9.48 34.76 -18.12
N LYS A 53 9.58 35.08 -16.82
CA LYS A 53 8.96 36.26 -16.20
C LYS A 53 7.51 36.49 -16.68
N PRO A 54 6.61 35.51 -16.47
CA PRO A 54 5.30 35.51 -17.10
C PRO A 54 4.40 36.61 -16.50
N ASP A 55 3.51 37.16 -17.31
CA ASP A 55 2.43 38.03 -16.83
C ASP A 55 1.37 37.23 -16.04
N ASP A 56 0.38 37.90 -15.46
CA ASP A 56 -0.59 37.26 -14.57
C ASP A 56 -1.54 36.29 -15.30
N ALA A 57 -1.83 36.51 -16.58
CA ALA A 57 -2.63 35.59 -17.37
C ALA A 57 -1.84 34.30 -17.67
N GLN A 58 -0.58 34.46 -18.09
CA GLN A 58 0.35 33.35 -18.32
C GLN A 58 0.63 32.55 -17.04
N LYS A 59 0.79 33.21 -15.89
CA LYS A 59 0.93 32.52 -14.59
C LYS A 59 -0.26 31.61 -14.29
N LYS A 60 -1.49 32.10 -14.48
CA LYS A 60 -2.70 31.30 -14.24
C LYS A 60 -2.75 30.06 -15.13
N TYR A 61 -2.40 30.23 -16.41
CA TYR A 61 -2.35 29.11 -17.36
C TYR A 61 -1.26 28.09 -16.99
N LEU A 62 -0.03 28.55 -16.73
CA LEU A 62 1.09 27.70 -16.32
C LEU A 62 0.82 26.97 -15.01
N ASP A 63 0.18 27.63 -14.04
CA ASP A 63 -0.22 27.01 -12.78
C ASP A 63 -1.23 25.89 -12.98
N SER A 64 -2.19 26.07 -13.88
CA SER A 64 -3.15 25.01 -14.26
C SER A 64 -2.43 23.83 -14.90
N VAL A 65 -1.52 24.08 -15.85
CA VAL A 65 -0.74 23.02 -16.51
C VAL A 65 0.11 22.26 -15.48
N ILE A 66 0.83 22.97 -14.60
CA ILE A 66 1.65 22.33 -13.56
C ILE A 66 0.78 21.48 -12.64
N ALA A 67 -0.38 21.98 -12.22
CA ALA A 67 -1.31 21.27 -11.34
C ALA A 67 -1.76 19.92 -11.93
N ASP A 68 -2.02 19.85 -13.24
CA ASP A 68 -2.41 18.61 -13.94
C ASP A 68 -1.31 17.55 -13.95
N TYR A 69 -0.04 17.96 -13.88
CA TYR A 69 1.10 17.05 -13.87
C TYR A 69 1.54 16.61 -12.46
N ILE A 70 1.16 17.33 -11.40
CA ILE A 70 1.44 16.92 -10.00
C ILE A 70 1.05 15.46 -9.73
N PRO A 71 -0.18 14.98 -10.02
CA PRO A 71 -0.55 13.59 -9.77
C PRO A 71 0.23 12.59 -10.63
N LYS A 72 0.63 12.97 -11.85
CA LYS A 72 1.44 12.12 -12.75
C LYS A 72 2.86 11.93 -12.19
N ILE A 73 3.50 13.02 -11.79
CA ILE A 73 4.83 13.01 -11.15
C ILE A 73 4.80 12.19 -9.86
N LYS A 74 3.76 12.37 -9.04
CA LYS A 74 3.61 11.58 -7.81
C LYS A 74 3.54 10.07 -8.12
N LYS A 75 2.74 9.68 -9.11
CA LYS A 75 2.61 8.28 -9.52
C LYS A 75 3.91 7.73 -10.10
N GLU A 76 4.63 8.51 -10.90
CA GLU A 76 5.94 8.11 -11.43
C GLU A 76 6.95 7.89 -10.31
N ASN A 77 6.97 8.78 -9.31
CA ASN A 77 7.82 8.62 -8.13
C ASN A 77 7.47 7.38 -7.31
N GLU A 78 6.18 7.06 -7.14
CA GLU A 78 5.74 5.82 -6.49
C GLU A 78 6.28 4.59 -7.25
N ILE A 79 6.14 4.56 -8.58
CA ILE A 79 6.65 3.47 -9.43
C ILE A 79 8.18 3.36 -9.31
N ARG A 80 8.88 4.50 -9.35
CA ARG A 80 10.34 4.54 -9.22
C ARG A 80 10.80 4.02 -7.86
N GLN A 81 10.10 4.36 -6.78
CA GLN A 81 10.39 3.87 -5.43
C GLN A 81 10.15 2.36 -5.32
N GLU A 82 9.03 1.85 -5.86
CA GLU A 82 8.74 0.42 -5.89
C GLU A 82 9.82 -0.34 -6.68
N TYR A 83 10.17 0.14 -7.87
CA TYR A 83 11.22 -0.47 -8.70
C TYR A 83 12.58 -0.49 -7.99
N GLN A 84 13.00 0.64 -7.40
CA GLN A 84 14.24 0.70 -6.62
C GLN A 84 14.21 -0.23 -5.40
N LYS A 85 13.05 -0.39 -4.75
CA LYS A 85 12.87 -1.35 -3.66
C LYS A 85 13.08 -2.79 -4.16
N MET A 86 12.43 -3.17 -5.26
CA MET A 86 12.58 -4.50 -5.86
C MET A 86 14.04 -4.80 -6.25
N LEU A 87 14.73 -3.83 -6.86
CA LEU A 87 16.15 -3.97 -7.18
C LEU A 87 17.00 -4.19 -5.93
N ARG A 88 16.77 -3.39 -4.88
CA ARG A 88 17.46 -3.59 -3.59
C ARG A 88 17.17 -4.96 -3.01
N ASP A 89 15.91 -5.36 -2.90
CA ASP A 89 15.55 -6.66 -2.34
C ASP A 89 16.17 -7.82 -3.12
N SER A 90 16.25 -7.71 -4.45
CA SER A 90 16.92 -8.69 -5.31
C SER A 90 18.43 -8.75 -5.03
N MET A 91 19.09 -7.59 -4.92
CA MET A 91 20.51 -7.53 -4.53
C MET A 91 20.74 -8.13 -3.14
N PHE A 92 19.86 -7.86 -2.17
CA PHE A 92 19.94 -8.44 -0.83
C PHE A 92 19.84 -9.96 -0.86
N ALA A 93 18.89 -10.50 -1.62
CA ALA A 93 18.73 -11.95 -1.76
C ALA A 93 20.00 -12.59 -2.34
N GLN A 94 20.55 -12.02 -3.41
CA GLN A 94 21.78 -12.52 -4.05
C GLN A 94 22.98 -12.48 -3.09
N ILE A 95 23.16 -11.37 -2.37
CA ILE A 95 24.24 -11.26 -1.38
C ILE A 95 24.05 -12.29 -0.27
N GLN A 96 22.83 -12.43 0.26
CA GLN A 96 22.53 -13.35 1.36
C GLN A 96 22.85 -14.81 1.04
N MET A 97 22.77 -15.23 -0.23
CA MET A 97 23.15 -16.58 -0.66
C MET A 97 24.65 -16.86 -0.50
N MET A 98 25.50 -15.83 -0.55
CA MET A 98 26.97 -15.96 -0.47
C MET A 98 27.52 -15.81 0.95
N LEU A 99 26.67 -15.51 1.93
CA LEU A 99 27.08 -15.21 3.31
C LEU A 99 26.99 -16.45 4.23
N ASP A 100 27.91 -16.55 5.18
CA ASP A 100 27.79 -17.51 6.29
C ASP A 100 26.67 -17.11 7.28
N ASN A 101 26.28 -18.00 8.20
CA ASN A 101 25.16 -17.74 9.12
C ASN A 101 25.38 -16.53 10.04
N LYS A 102 26.62 -16.25 10.45
CA LYS A 102 26.97 -15.11 11.30
C LYS A 102 26.87 -13.81 10.51
N GLN A 103 27.32 -13.81 9.26
CA GLN A 103 27.23 -12.70 8.33
C GLN A 103 25.76 -12.45 7.92
N LYS A 104 24.97 -13.49 7.65
CA LYS A 104 23.52 -13.40 7.37
C LYS A 104 22.77 -12.67 8.48
N ASN A 105 23.05 -12.99 9.75
CA ASN A 105 22.41 -12.33 10.89
C ASN A 105 22.78 -10.84 10.98
N LYS A 106 24.06 -10.49 10.77
CA LYS A 106 24.50 -9.08 10.71
C LYS A 106 23.89 -8.34 9.53
N PHE A 107 23.78 -9.01 8.38
CA PHE A 107 23.23 -8.44 7.15
C PHE A 107 21.72 -8.23 7.25
N LYS A 108 20.99 -9.16 7.90
CA LYS A 108 19.57 -8.99 8.26
C LYS A 108 19.38 -7.80 9.19
N LYS A 109 20.19 -7.68 10.24
CA LYS A 109 20.16 -6.52 11.15
C LYS A 109 20.46 -5.21 10.40
N TYR A 110 21.41 -5.21 9.46
CA TYR A 110 21.68 -4.05 8.60
C TYR A 110 20.46 -3.68 7.74
N LYS A 111 19.81 -4.67 7.10
CA LYS A 111 18.56 -4.48 6.35
C LYS A 111 17.48 -3.83 7.24
N GLU A 112 17.30 -4.35 8.45
CA GLU A 112 16.29 -3.91 9.44
C GLU A 112 16.63 -2.62 10.20
N THR A 113 17.85 -2.09 10.08
CA THR A 113 18.26 -0.85 10.78
C THR A 113 18.56 0.29 9.82
N VAL A 114 19.02 0.02 8.60
CA VAL A 114 19.44 1.04 7.64
C VAL A 114 18.41 1.29 6.53
N LEU A 115 17.61 0.29 6.16
CA LEU A 115 16.60 0.46 5.11
C LEU A 115 15.22 0.84 5.64
N THR A 116 14.85 0.34 6.81
CA THR A 116 13.64 0.73 7.56
C THR A 116 13.79 2.10 8.21
N SER A 117 15.00 2.50 8.64
CA SER A 117 15.21 3.83 9.28
C SER A 117 15.02 5.04 8.35
N LYS A 118 14.92 4.85 7.03
CA LYS A 118 14.55 5.94 6.10
C LYS A 118 13.06 6.09 5.88
N ASP A 119 12.26 5.05 6.15
CA ASP A 119 10.80 5.15 6.29
C ASP A 119 10.39 5.50 7.74
N ASP A 120 11.30 5.34 8.70
CA ASP A 120 11.21 5.94 10.04
C ASP A 120 11.71 7.40 10.07
N ARG A 121 11.38 8.21 9.04
CA ARG A 121 10.89 9.53 9.42
C ARG A 121 9.66 9.22 10.24
N LYS A 122 9.82 9.16 11.57
CA LYS A 122 8.75 8.99 12.55
C LYS A 122 7.49 9.61 11.97
N ILE A 123 6.59 8.78 11.44
CA ILE A 123 5.19 9.14 11.42
C ILE A 123 4.88 9.11 12.91
N ASN A 124 5.19 10.23 13.56
CA ASN A 124 4.75 10.49 14.90
C ASN A 124 3.26 10.16 14.88
N LYS A 125 2.70 9.49 15.90
CA LYS A 125 1.24 9.37 15.99
C LYS A 125 0.59 10.77 15.92
N ASN A 126 1.33 11.80 16.34
CA ASN A 126 1.01 13.22 16.15
C ASN A 126 1.07 13.70 14.68
N ASP A 127 1.86 13.11 13.79
CA ASP A 127 1.90 13.43 12.35
C ASP A 127 0.76 12.78 11.56
N THR A 128 0.26 11.61 11.98
CA THR A 128 -0.98 11.07 11.40
C THR A 128 -2.19 11.85 11.89
N LEU A 129 -2.20 12.22 13.18
CA LEU A 129 -3.21 13.12 13.73
C LEU A 129 -3.13 14.50 13.07
N ASP A 130 -1.94 15.06 12.87
CA ASP A 130 -1.71 16.35 12.20
C ASP A 130 -2.01 16.26 10.70
N PHE A 131 -1.76 15.14 10.02
CA PHE A 131 -2.18 14.95 8.64
C PHE A 131 -3.70 14.85 8.51
N VAL A 132 -4.37 14.11 9.39
CA VAL A 132 -5.82 14.02 9.45
C VAL A 132 -6.43 15.37 9.83
N GLN A 133 -5.85 16.09 10.80
CA GLN A 133 -6.25 17.44 11.18
C GLN A 133 -5.99 18.45 10.07
N LYS A 134 -4.87 18.37 9.33
CA LYS A 134 -4.58 19.20 8.16
C LYS A 134 -5.55 18.91 7.02
N ARG A 135 -5.91 17.65 6.79
CA ARG A 135 -6.97 17.27 5.84
C ARG A 135 -8.33 17.79 6.28
N LYS A 136 -8.67 17.67 7.56
CA LYS A 136 -9.91 18.19 8.15
C LYS A 136 -9.94 19.71 8.01
N LYS A 137 -8.90 20.42 8.43
CA LYS A 137 -8.74 21.88 8.25
C LYS A 137 -8.83 22.31 6.78
N LYS A 138 -8.21 21.55 5.85
CA LYS A 138 -8.31 21.83 4.41
C LYS A 138 -9.73 21.61 3.88
N TYR A 139 -10.42 20.60 4.39
CA TYR A 139 -11.82 20.32 4.07
C TYR A 139 -12.76 21.38 4.63
N GLU A 140 -12.57 21.81 5.88
CA GLU A 140 -13.32 22.93 6.48
C GLU A 140 -13.07 24.22 5.71
N LYS A 141 -11.82 24.57 5.38
CA LYS A 141 -11.51 25.72 4.51
C LYS A 141 -12.16 25.63 3.13
N PHE A 142 -12.26 24.42 2.57
CA PHE A 142 -12.97 24.22 1.32
C PHE A 142 -14.48 24.45 1.49
N LYS A 143 -15.08 23.95 2.58
CA LYS A 143 -16.48 24.22 2.92
C LYS A 143 -16.73 25.70 3.14
N GLU A 144 -15.87 26.41 3.85
CA GLU A 144 -15.96 27.85 4.10
C GLU A 144 -16.02 28.67 2.79
N ASN A 145 -15.39 28.18 1.71
CA ASN A 145 -15.43 28.80 0.38
C ASN A 145 -16.68 28.43 -0.45
N LEU A 146 -17.55 27.56 0.06
CA LEU A 146 -18.83 27.20 -0.58
C LEU A 146 -19.95 28.11 -0.08
N THR A 147 -20.93 28.36 -0.94
CA THR A 147 -22.20 28.99 -0.52
C THR A 147 -22.96 28.08 0.46
N ILE A 148 -23.84 28.66 1.28
CA ILE A 148 -24.65 27.92 2.27
C ILE A 148 -25.41 26.76 1.61
N GLU A 149 -26.03 27.00 0.44
CA GLU A 149 -26.74 25.96 -0.31
C GLU A 149 -25.81 24.83 -0.80
N GLN A 150 -24.59 25.17 -1.22
CA GLN A 150 -23.59 24.16 -1.64
C GLN A 150 -23.06 23.34 -0.47
N GLN A 151 -22.87 23.95 0.71
CA GLN A 151 -22.50 23.24 1.93
C GLN A 151 -23.58 22.24 2.33
N GLN A 152 -24.84 22.67 2.36
CA GLN A 152 -25.99 21.80 2.68
C GLN A 152 -26.12 20.63 1.71
N ARG A 153 -25.91 20.87 0.40
CA ARG A 153 -25.89 19.80 -0.62
C ARG A 153 -24.74 18.83 -0.39
N LEU A 154 -23.54 19.31 -0.07
CA LEU A 154 -22.37 18.48 0.19
C LEU A 154 -22.56 17.59 1.42
N ASP A 155 -23.06 18.16 2.53
CA ASP A 155 -23.28 17.41 3.77
C ASP A 155 -24.40 16.39 3.62
N SER A 156 -25.49 16.75 2.95
CA SER A 156 -26.56 15.82 2.61
C SER A 156 -26.05 14.66 1.74
N ALA A 157 -25.18 14.93 0.77
CA ALA A 157 -24.57 13.90 -0.07
C ALA A 157 -23.63 12.97 0.71
N ILE A 158 -22.87 13.50 1.67
CA ILE A 158 -21.97 12.70 2.53
C ILE A 158 -22.77 11.79 3.46
N GLU A 159 -23.76 12.34 4.16
CA GLU A 159 -24.60 11.56 5.08
C GLU A 159 -25.42 10.52 4.33
N ARG A 160 -25.95 10.88 3.17
CA ARG A 160 -26.58 9.93 2.27
C ARG A 160 -25.65 8.79 1.89
N ARG A 161 -24.42 9.08 1.44
CA ARG A 161 -23.44 8.05 1.08
C ARG A 161 -23.09 7.14 2.26
N LYS A 162 -22.98 7.68 3.48
CA LYS A 162 -22.76 6.88 4.69
C LYS A 162 -23.95 5.94 4.94
N ARG A 163 -25.19 6.45 4.88
CA ARG A 163 -26.40 5.65 5.06
C ARG A 163 -26.53 4.56 4.01
N ASP A 164 -26.34 4.89 2.73
CA ASP A 164 -26.46 3.93 1.63
C ASP A 164 -25.43 2.79 1.77
N LEU A 165 -24.19 3.09 2.16
CA LEU A 165 -23.15 2.08 2.43
C LEU A 165 -23.40 1.26 3.71
N GLN A 166 -24.15 1.82 4.67
CA GLN A 166 -24.51 1.14 5.90
C GLN A 166 -25.80 0.33 5.80
N ASN A 167 -26.55 0.46 4.69
CA ASN A 167 -27.81 -0.23 4.47
C ASN A 167 -27.67 -1.76 4.71
N PRO A 168 -28.39 -2.32 5.70
CA PRO A 168 -28.25 -3.73 6.07
C PRO A 168 -28.77 -4.67 4.97
N GLU A 169 -29.79 -4.26 4.20
CA GLU A 169 -30.36 -5.07 3.13
C GLU A 169 -29.41 -5.16 1.93
N LEU A 170 -28.78 -4.04 1.56
CA LEU A 170 -27.70 -4.04 0.56
C LEU A 170 -26.59 -5.03 0.94
N LYS A 171 -26.11 -4.96 2.18
CA LYS A 171 -25.06 -5.87 2.68
C LYS A 171 -25.52 -7.33 2.65
N ARG A 172 -26.77 -7.60 3.06
CA ARG A 172 -27.37 -8.93 3.03
C ARG A 172 -27.43 -9.51 1.63
N GLN A 173 -27.90 -8.74 0.64
CA GLN A 173 -28.01 -9.20 -0.75
C GLN A 173 -26.65 -9.44 -1.39
N ILE A 174 -25.69 -8.53 -1.19
CA ILE A 174 -24.30 -8.74 -1.65
C ILE A 174 -23.72 -10.02 -1.02
N TRP A 175 -23.95 -10.25 0.27
CA TRP A 175 -23.47 -11.45 0.96
C TRP A 175 -24.14 -12.73 0.44
N GLN A 176 -25.46 -12.73 0.24
CA GLN A 176 -26.20 -13.87 -0.32
C GLN A 176 -25.70 -14.20 -1.73
N TYR A 177 -25.58 -13.18 -2.59
CA TYR A 177 -25.02 -13.34 -3.93
C TYR A 177 -23.60 -13.90 -3.89
N THR A 178 -22.74 -13.35 -3.03
CA THR A 178 -21.36 -13.84 -2.84
C THR A 178 -21.35 -15.30 -2.43
N LYS A 179 -22.22 -15.70 -1.49
CA LYS A 179 -22.32 -17.08 -0.99
C LYS A 179 -22.81 -18.07 -2.05
N GLN A 180 -23.74 -17.65 -2.92
CA GLN A 180 -24.36 -18.53 -3.92
C GLN A 180 -23.55 -18.61 -5.22
N ASN A 181 -22.95 -17.50 -5.65
CA ASN A 181 -22.37 -17.39 -7.00
C ASN A 181 -20.83 -17.30 -6.99
N ILE A 182 -20.23 -16.66 -6.00
CA ILE A 182 -18.78 -16.40 -5.96
C ILE A 182 -18.05 -17.49 -5.19
N LEU A 183 -18.45 -17.74 -3.94
CA LEU A 183 -17.75 -18.67 -3.06
C LEU A 183 -17.65 -20.10 -3.63
N PRO A 184 -18.71 -20.69 -4.23
CA PRO A 184 -18.60 -22.06 -4.74
C PRO A 184 -17.59 -22.18 -5.88
N VAL A 185 -17.55 -21.20 -6.79
CA VAL A 185 -16.59 -21.15 -7.90
C VAL A 185 -15.18 -20.99 -7.34
N MET A 186 -14.98 -20.03 -6.42
CA MET A 186 -13.67 -19.80 -5.81
C MET A 186 -13.18 -21.02 -5.01
N GLN A 187 -14.06 -21.72 -4.30
CA GLN A 187 -13.74 -22.95 -3.58
C GLN A 187 -13.38 -24.10 -4.53
N LYS A 188 -14.09 -24.25 -5.65
CA LYS A 188 -13.75 -25.24 -6.68
C LYS A 188 -12.33 -25.02 -7.19
N TYR A 189 -11.98 -23.81 -7.60
CA TYR A 189 -10.63 -23.47 -8.07
C TYR A 189 -9.58 -23.62 -6.97
N ARG A 190 -9.93 -23.29 -5.73
CA ARG A 190 -9.02 -23.44 -4.60
C ARG A 190 -8.75 -24.91 -4.27
N LEU A 191 -9.74 -25.80 -4.38
CA LEU A 191 -9.58 -27.25 -4.24
C LEU A 191 -8.68 -27.82 -5.33
N GLN A 192 -8.90 -27.43 -6.60
CA GLN A 192 -8.04 -27.84 -7.71
C GLN A 192 -6.59 -27.41 -7.48
N PHE A 193 -6.39 -26.18 -7.05
CA PHE A 193 -5.06 -25.68 -6.70
C PHE A 193 -4.43 -26.43 -5.52
N GLU A 194 -5.25 -26.93 -4.59
CA GLU A 194 -4.78 -27.66 -3.40
C GLU A 194 -4.14 -29.00 -3.75
N GLU A 195 -4.50 -29.59 -4.89
CA GLU A 195 -3.89 -30.82 -5.42
C GLU A 195 -2.45 -30.60 -5.91
N GLU A 196 -2.10 -29.36 -6.27
CA GLU A 196 -0.76 -28.99 -6.75
C GLU A 196 0.21 -28.65 -5.60
N LEU A 197 -0.31 -28.40 -4.40
CA LEU A 197 0.49 -27.98 -3.24
C LEU A 197 1.19 -29.16 -2.56
N SER A 198 2.41 -28.92 -2.09
CA SER A 198 3.07 -29.84 -1.16
C SER A 198 2.39 -29.84 0.22
N ASP A 199 2.67 -30.85 1.04
CA ASP A 199 2.10 -30.93 2.38
C ASP A 199 2.57 -29.79 3.29
N ASP A 200 3.84 -29.39 3.17
CA ASP A 200 4.39 -28.22 3.86
C ASP A 200 3.67 -26.91 3.45
N GLU A 201 3.42 -26.73 2.15
CA GLU A 201 2.72 -25.55 1.64
C GLU A 201 1.26 -25.50 2.13
N LYS A 202 0.59 -26.67 2.18
CA LYS A 202 -0.76 -26.80 2.74
C LYS A 202 -0.78 -26.45 4.23
N GLU A 203 0.23 -26.88 4.99
CA GLU A 203 0.34 -26.57 6.41
C GLU A 203 0.51 -25.07 6.66
N ILE A 204 1.38 -24.38 5.89
CA ILE A 204 1.54 -22.93 5.96
C ILE A 204 0.20 -22.21 5.73
N ILE A 205 -0.51 -22.57 4.66
CA ILE A 205 -1.80 -21.94 4.35
C ILE A 205 -2.82 -22.21 5.47
N LYS A 206 -2.89 -23.44 5.99
CA LYS A 206 -3.78 -23.81 7.07
C LYS A 206 -3.52 -22.99 8.34
N ASN A 207 -2.25 -22.81 8.70
CA ASN A 207 -1.84 -22.00 9.86
C ASN A 207 -2.24 -20.54 9.68
N LEU A 208 -2.01 -19.96 8.49
CA LEU A 208 -2.42 -18.58 8.20
C LEU A 208 -3.94 -18.40 8.21
N VAL A 209 -4.71 -19.41 7.76
CA VAL A 209 -6.18 -19.38 7.84
C VAL A 209 -6.66 -19.43 9.28
N ALA A 210 -6.04 -20.24 10.14
CA ALA A 210 -6.33 -20.30 11.57
C ALA A 210 -6.02 -18.96 12.24
N LYS A 211 -4.82 -18.42 12.01
CA LYS A 211 -4.38 -17.12 12.52
C LYS A 211 -5.30 -15.97 12.09
N ARG A 212 -5.76 -15.97 10.82
CA ARG A 212 -6.76 -15.00 10.33
C ARG A 212 -8.06 -15.05 11.11
N LYS A 213 -8.50 -16.25 11.51
CA LYS A 213 -9.73 -16.45 12.26
C LYS A 213 -9.58 -15.91 13.69
N GLU A 214 -8.45 -16.18 14.34
CA GLU A 214 -8.11 -15.68 15.68
C GLU A 214 -8.10 -14.15 15.71
N TYR A 215 -7.38 -13.50 14.78
CA TYR A 215 -7.40 -12.04 14.65
C TYR A 215 -8.81 -11.47 14.46
N ARG A 216 -9.66 -12.15 13.68
CA ARG A 216 -11.06 -11.69 13.50
C ARG A 216 -11.87 -11.81 14.78
N SER A 217 -11.70 -12.88 15.57
CA SER A 217 -12.37 -13.01 16.86
C SER A 217 -11.88 -11.97 17.87
N GLU A 218 -10.57 -11.72 17.95
CA GLU A 218 -10.00 -10.69 18.84
C GLU A 218 -10.50 -9.28 18.49
N ILE A 219 -10.63 -8.97 17.20
CA ILE A 219 -11.21 -7.70 16.74
C ILE A 219 -12.69 -7.57 17.11
N ILE A 220 -13.44 -8.68 17.17
CA ILE A 220 -14.85 -8.69 17.59
C ILE A 220 -14.95 -8.57 19.12
N GLN A 221 -14.05 -9.22 19.85
CA GLN A 221 -14.04 -9.18 21.32
C GLN A 221 -13.63 -7.81 21.86
N SER A 222 -12.57 -7.21 21.30
CA SER A 222 -12.16 -5.83 21.62
C SER A 222 -13.22 -4.77 21.27
N GLN A 223 -14.17 -5.08 20.36
CA GLN A 223 -15.32 -4.20 20.10
C GLN A 223 -16.36 -4.22 21.22
N LEU A 224 -16.46 -5.33 21.95
CA LEU A 224 -17.36 -5.44 23.09
C LEU A 224 -16.77 -4.76 24.34
N GLU A 225 -15.44 -4.65 24.40
CA GLU A 225 -14.69 -4.11 25.54
C GLU A 225 -14.35 -2.60 25.39
N ASP A 226 -14.86 -1.93 24.36
CA ASP A 226 -14.70 -0.49 24.06
C ASP A 226 -13.24 0.01 23.96
N GLU A 227 -12.28 -0.91 23.80
CA GLU A 227 -10.89 -0.55 23.57
C GLU A 227 -10.71 -0.04 22.14
N SER A 228 -10.23 1.21 22.02
CA SER A 228 -9.88 1.86 20.76
C SER A 228 -8.59 1.28 20.12
N ILE A 229 -8.49 -0.04 20.03
CA ILE A 229 -7.40 -0.70 19.31
C ILE A 229 -7.44 -0.21 17.86
N ASN A 230 -6.29 0.18 17.32
CA ASN A 230 -6.13 0.61 15.94
C ASN A 230 -6.37 -0.59 14.99
N LYS A 231 -7.65 -0.90 14.74
CA LYS A 231 -8.18 -2.07 13.99
C LYS A 231 -7.50 -2.26 12.63
N ASN A 232 -7.12 -1.14 12.00
CA ASN A 232 -6.46 -1.14 10.70
C ASN A 232 -4.97 -1.51 10.79
N SER A 233 -4.33 -1.41 11.95
CA SER A 233 -2.91 -1.75 12.12
C SER A 233 -2.71 -3.25 12.23
N GLN A 234 -3.38 -3.92 13.17
CA GLN A 234 -3.20 -5.37 13.41
C GLN A 234 -3.61 -6.20 12.19
N LEU A 235 -4.75 -5.89 11.58
CA LEU A 235 -5.18 -6.60 10.37
C LEU A 235 -4.20 -6.36 9.21
N LYS A 236 -3.64 -5.15 9.09
CA LYS A 236 -2.64 -4.84 8.07
C LYS A 236 -1.32 -5.56 8.32
N GLU A 237 -0.89 -5.66 9.57
CA GLU A 237 0.29 -6.43 10.00
C GLU A 237 0.12 -7.90 9.63
N PHE A 238 -1.02 -8.51 9.95
CA PHE A 238 -1.35 -9.88 9.52
C PHE A 238 -1.24 -10.04 7.99
N TYR A 239 -1.80 -9.14 7.18
CA TYR A 239 -1.70 -9.25 5.73
C TYR A 239 -0.26 -9.07 5.20
N LEU A 240 0.58 -8.29 5.88
CA LEU A 240 2.00 -8.14 5.52
C LEU A 240 2.77 -9.43 5.83
N GLU A 241 2.50 -10.05 6.97
CA GLU A 241 3.07 -11.34 7.37
C GLU A 241 2.62 -12.45 6.41
N ALA A 242 1.31 -12.60 6.21
CA ALA A 242 0.74 -13.59 5.29
C ALA A 242 1.27 -13.39 3.87
N ARG A 243 1.45 -12.15 3.41
CA ARG A 243 2.08 -11.87 2.11
C ARG A 243 3.50 -12.44 2.04
N THR A 244 4.28 -12.28 3.10
CA THR A 244 5.67 -12.74 3.15
C THR A 244 5.75 -14.26 3.10
N GLU A 245 4.90 -14.94 3.86
CA GLU A 245 4.85 -16.41 3.92
C GLU A 245 4.25 -17.06 2.66
N LEU A 246 3.26 -16.41 2.02
CA LEU A 246 2.64 -16.93 0.81
C LEU A 246 3.42 -16.59 -0.46
N MET A 247 4.39 -15.67 -0.41
CA MET A 247 5.16 -15.27 -1.60
C MET A 247 5.95 -16.42 -2.24
N PRO A 248 6.64 -17.30 -1.48
CA PRO A 248 7.29 -18.47 -2.05
C PRO A 248 6.30 -19.40 -2.77
N ILE A 249 5.15 -19.70 -2.15
CA ILE A 249 4.09 -20.53 -2.74
C ILE A 249 3.58 -19.90 -4.04
N TYR A 250 3.33 -18.58 -4.03
CA TYR A 250 2.93 -17.85 -5.23
C TYR A 250 3.98 -17.97 -6.34
N ASN A 251 5.26 -17.83 -6.02
CA ASN A 251 6.33 -17.89 -7.02
C ASN A 251 6.49 -19.31 -7.60
N ASN A 252 6.40 -20.34 -6.76
CA ASN A 252 6.49 -21.75 -7.16
C ASN A 252 5.35 -22.13 -8.11
N HIS A 253 4.15 -21.63 -7.83
CA HIS A 253 2.92 -21.99 -8.55
C HIS A 253 2.37 -20.87 -9.43
N LYS A 254 3.24 -19.93 -9.83
CA LYS A 254 2.83 -18.71 -10.54
C LYS A 254 2.03 -19.02 -11.81
N THR A 255 2.50 -19.97 -12.61
CA THR A 255 1.87 -20.37 -13.87
C THR A 255 0.45 -20.89 -13.66
N SER A 256 0.25 -21.77 -12.68
CA SER A 256 -1.07 -22.30 -12.32
C SER A 256 -2.01 -21.21 -11.81
N LEU A 257 -1.51 -20.31 -10.96
CA LEU A 257 -2.29 -19.18 -10.44
C LEU A 257 -2.67 -18.17 -11.53
N GLU A 258 -1.79 -17.92 -12.51
CA GLU A 258 -2.09 -17.09 -13.68
C GLU A 258 -3.13 -17.73 -14.60
N LYS A 259 -3.07 -19.05 -14.78
CA LYS A 259 -4.10 -19.82 -15.50
C LYS A 259 -5.46 -19.71 -14.82
N ILE A 260 -5.52 -19.99 -13.51
CA ILE A 260 -6.74 -19.84 -12.70
C ILE A 260 -7.27 -18.40 -12.78
N ALA A 261 -6.40 -17.39 -12.70
CA ALA A 261 -6.80 -16.00 -12.80
C ALA A 261 -7.41 -15.65 -14.17
N THR A 262 -6.91 -16.27 -15.24
CA THR A 262 -7.41 -16.10 -16.60
C THR A 262 -8.77 -16.76 -16.77
N GLU A 263 -8.93 -17.99 -16.27
CA GLU A 263 -10.22 -18.70 -16.29
C GLU A 263 -11.30 -18.03 -15.43
N LEU A 264 -10.91 -17.41 -14.31
CA LEU A 264 -11.81 -16.63 -13.45
C LEU A 264 -12.19 -15.26 -14.03
N ALA A 265 -11.50 -14.75 -15.04
CA ALA A 265 -11.75 -13.43 -15.61
C ALA A 265 -13.21 -13.20 -16.07
N PRO A 266 -13.83 -14.09 -16.88
CA PRO A 266 -15.24 -13.92 -17.28
C PRO A 266 -16.22 -13.96 -16.09
N TYR A 267 -15.96 -14.82 -15.10
CA TYR A 267 -16.77 -14.86 -13.88
C TYR A 267 -16.67 -13.54 -13.10
N ARG A 268 -15.46 -12.98 -12.97
CA ARG A 268 -15.24 -11.69 -12.27
C ARG A 268 -15.98 -10.53 -12.94
N GLN A 269 -16.01 -10.49 -14.27
CA GLN A 269 -16.78 -9.47 -15.00
C GLN A 269 -18.28 -9.60 -14.71
N THR A 270 -18.80 -10.83 -14.71
CA THR A 270 -20.19 -11.12 -14.38
C THR A 270 -20.51 -10.74 -12.93
N TRP A 271 -19.68 -11.15 -11.97
CA TRP A 271 -19.85 -10.81 -10.56
C TRP A 271 -19.81 -9.31 -10.31
N GLU A 272 -18.90 -8.59 -10.97
CA GLU A 272 -18.82 -7.14 -10.87
C GLU A 272 -20.09 -6.48 -11.40
N LYS A 273 -20.58 -6.92 -12.56
CA LYS A 273 -21.84 -6.43 -13.14
C LYS A 273 -23.02 -6.66 -12.20
N ASP A 274 -23.18 -7.88 -11.69
CA ASP A 274 -24.30 -8.24 -10.82
C ASP A 274 -24.24 -7.52 -9.48
N ILE A 275 -23.05 -7.38 -8.87
CA ILE A 275 -22.89 -6.61 -7.64
C ILE A 275 -23.19 -5.13 -7.88
N ASN A 276 -22.80 -4.59 -9.03
CA ASN A 276 -23.11 -3.21 -9.40
C ASN A 276 -24.62 -3.00 -9.62
N GLU A 277 -25.31 -4.00 -10.17
CA GLU A 277 -26.77 -4.01 -10.29
C GLU A 277 -27.45 -4.09 -8.90
N ILE A 278 -26.93 -4.90 -7.98
CA ILE A 278 -27.42 -4.90 -6.59
C ILE A 278 -27.22 -3.52 -5.97
N LYS A 279 -26.05 -2.90 -6.14
CA LYS A 279 -25.76 -1.57 -5.58
C LYS A 279 -26.64 -0.46 -6.15
N SER A 280 -26.95 -0.49 -7.45
CA SER A 280 -27.78 0.55 -8.09
C SER A 280 -29.22 0.57 -7.56
N LYS A 281 -29.71 -0.54 -6.98
CA LYS A 281 -31.03 -0.60 -6.31
C LYS A 281 -31.08 0.20 -5.01
N TYR A 282 -29.95 0.41 -4.35
CA TYR A 282 -29.88 1.03 -3.01
C TYR A 282 -29.13 2.35 -2.96
N ILE A 283 -28.22 2.60 -3.91
CA ILE A 283 -27.38 3.80 -3.94
C ILE A 283 -27.85 4.68 -5.09
N GLU A 284 -28.49 5.81 -4.78
CA GLU A 284 -28.91 6.75 -5.81
C GLU A 284 -27.68 7.38 -6.49
N ASN A 285 -27.74 7.52 -7.82
CA ASN A 285 -26.62 7.99 -8.63
C ASN A 285 -25.37 7.09 -8.54
N PHE A 286 -25.55 5.79 -8.28
CA PHE A 286 -24.46 4.82 -8.32
C PHE A 286 -23.76 4.85 -9.69
N LYS A 287 -22.46 5.16 -9.66
CA LYS A 287 -21.61 5.04 -10.84
C LYS A 287 -20.77 3.77 -10.71
N PRO A 288 -20.88 2.81 -11.65
CA PRO A 288 -20.04 1.63 -11.62
C PRO A 288 -18.57 2.05 -11.69
N SER A 289 -17.75 1.37 -10.89
CA SER A 289 -16.33 1.67 -10.80
C SER A 289 -15.63 1.23 -12.09
N THR A 290 -15.17 2.17 -12.92
CA THR A 290 -14.35 1.87 -14.11
C THR A 290 -12.89 1.60 -13.74
N GLN A 291 -12.62 0.83 -12.68
CA GLN A 291 -11.25 0.63 -12.20
C GLN A 291 -10.42 -0.15 -13.22
N LYS A 292 -9.20 0.35 -13.49
CA LYS A 292 -8.25 -0.33 -14.39
C LYS A 292 -7.84 -1.68 -13.79
N PRO A 293 -7.90 -2.79 -14.54
CA PRO A 293 -7.75 -4.17 -14.04
C PRO A 293 -6.36 -4.52 -13.47
N GLN A 294 -5.34 -3.66 -13.63
CA GLN A 294 -3.94 -4.01 -13.37
C GLN A 294 -3.51 -4.04 -11.89
N LYS A 295 -4.03 -3.16 -11.01
CA LYS A 295 -3.53 -3.04 -9.62
C LYS A 295 -4.11 -4.06 -8.63
N VAL A 296 -4.99 -4.95 -9.07
CA VAL A 296 -5.75 -5.86 -8.18
C VAL A 296 -5.18 -7.29 -8.15
N LYS A 297 -4.23 -7.62 -9.03
CA LYS A 297 -3.79 -9.02 -9.24
C LYS A 297 -3.18 -9.66 -7.99
N GLU A 298 -2.22 -9.01 -7.31
CA GLU A 298 -1.52 -9.59 -6.15
C GLU A 298 -2.40 -9.72 -4.90
N LYS A 299 -3.22 -8.70 -4.60
CA LYS A 299 -4.12 -8.72 -3.44
C LYS A 299 -5.16 -9.85 -3.57
N ASN A 300 -5.65 -10.08 -4.79
CA ASN A 300 -6.62 -11.13 -5.07
C ASN A 300 -6.05 -12.55 -4.87
N ILE A 301 -4.73 -12.74 -4.98
CA ILE A 301 -4.10 -14.04 -4.81
C ILE A 301 -3.99 -14.39 -3.32
N ILE A 302 -3.56 -13.46 -2.47
CA ILE A 302 -3.51 -13.69 -1.02
C ILE A 302 -4.91 -14.02 -0.50
N ASP A 303 -5.92 -13.23 -0.90
CA ASP A 303 -7.29 -13.49 -0.50
C ASP A 303 -7.81 -14.84 -1.02
N PHE A 304 -7.40 -15.28 -2.23
CA PHE A 304 -7.71 -16.59 -2.79
C PHE A 304 -7.08 -17.74 -2.00
N LEU A 305 -5.78 -17.65 -1.67
CA LEU A 305 -5.08 -18.69 -0.91
C LEU A 305 -5.64 -18.85 0.50
N LEU A 306 -6.06 -17.75 1.12
CA LEU A 306 -6.67 -17.71 2.46
C LEU A 306 -8.18 -18.00 2.45
N ILE A 307 -8.76 -18.46 1.33
CA ILE A 307 -10.13 -18.98 1.32
C ILE A 307 -10.14 -20.30 2.09
N ASN A 308 -11.01 -20.37 3.09
CA ASN A 308 -11.21 -21.60 3.83
C ASN A 308 -11.91 -22.63 2.93
N VAL A 309 -11.17 -23.66 2.56
CA VAL A 309 -11.69 -24.82 1.86
C VAL A 309 -12.24 -25.78 2.90
N LYS A 310 -13.55 -25.71 3.13
CA LYS A 310 -14.20 -26.85 3.78
C LYS A 310 -14.41 -27.91 2.71
N PRO A 311 -14.00 -29.17 2.91
CA PRO A 311 -14.48 -30.23 2.04
C PRO A 311 -16.01 -30.13 2.07
N LEU A 312 -16.62 -30.03 0.88
CA LEU A 312 -18.06 -30.10 0.73
C LEU A 312 -18.49 -31.36 1.46
N GLN A 313 -19.06 -31.23 2.66
CA GLN A 313 -19.54 -32.37 3.41
C GLN A 313 -20.51 -33.08 2.47
N LYS A 314 -20.11 -34.28 2.01
CA LYS A 314 -20.94 -35.17 1.22
C LYS A 314 -22.29 -35.15 1.90
N LYS A 315 -23.32 -34.60 1.25
CA LYS A 315 -24.69 -34.63 1.75
C LYS A 315 -24.90 -36.05 2.23
N ARG A 316 -25.00 -36.25 3.56
CA ARG A 316 -25.42 -37.53 4.11
C ARG A 316 -26.74 -37.81 3.41
N ARG A 317 -26.74 -38.82 2.54
CA ARG A 317 -27.96 -39.31 1.90
C ARG A 317 -28.90 -39.61 3.06
N LEU A 318 -29.93 -38.78 3.20
CA LEU A 318 -31.09 -39.08 4.03
C LEU A 318 -31.77 -40.24 3.30
N ASN A 319 -31.32 -41.46 3.60
CA ASN A 319 -32.16 -42.63 3.47
C ASN A 319 -33.07 -42.61 4.70
N ARG A 320 -34.28 -42.10 4.52
CA ARG A 320 -35.46 -42.55 5.25
C ARG A 320 -36.61 -42.64 4.27
#